data_AF-A0A7C7N6N3-F1
#
_entry.id   AF-A0A7C7N6N3-F1
#
_cell.length_a   1.000
_cell.length_b   1.000
_cell.length_c   1.000
_cell.angle_alpha   90.00
_cell.angle_beta   90.00
_cell.angle_gamma   90.00
#
_symmetry.space_group_name_H-M   'P 1'
#
loop_
_entity.id
_entity.type
_entity.pdbx_description
1 polymer ?
#
loop_
_entity_poly.entity_id
_entity_poly.type
_entity_poly.pdbx_seq_one_letter_code
_entity_poly.pdbx_strand_id
1 'polypeptide(L)'
;MRHRKSGRKLNRNSSHRTALMRSLAISIILRESIKTTLAKAKEIRGFLEPLVTLAKENTVANQRRAYSKLRDKAAVAKLFSEIGPRFKERPGGYLRVIKRGHRTGDKSPIAQVEFLKEDNEVSESEALEEASS
;
A
#
# COMPACT_ATOMS: atom_id res chain seq x y z
N MET A 1 -6.05 20.56 -24.23
CA MET A 1 -5.96 20.26 -22.78
C MET A 1 -6.36 18.81 -22.50
N ARG A 2 -5.83 18.19 -21.44
CA ARG A 2 -6.28 16.86 -20.98
C ARG A 2 -7.35 17.01 -19.89
N HIS A 3 -8.58 17.38 -20.28
CA HIS A 3 -9.70 17.50 -19.34
C HIS A 3 -10.03 16.13 -18.70
N ARG A 4 -10.32 16.13 -17.38
CA ARG A 4 -10.75 14.96 -16.58
C ARG A 4 -9.79 13.76 -16.55
N LYS A 5 -8.52 13.92 -16.95
CA LYS A 5 -7.52 12.85 -16.81
C LYS A 5 -6.85 12.92 -15.44
N SER A 6 -7.31 12.09 -14.51
CA SER A 6 -6.69 11.89 -13.20
C SER A 6 -5.56 10.84 -13.25
N GLY A 7 -4.64 10.92 -12.29
CA GLY A 7 -3.54 9.96 -12.14
C GLY A 7 -2.31 10.25 -13.02
N ARG A 8 -1.26 9.45 -12.82
CA ARG A 8 0.05 9.62 -13.47
C ARG A 8 0.28 8.54 -14.53
N LYS A 9 0.80 8.94 -15.70
CA LYS A 9 1.15 7.98 -16.78
C LYS A 9 2.39 7.13 -16.45
N LEU A 10 3.28 7.61 -15.58
CA LEU A 10 4.53 6.94 -15.19
C LEU A 10 5.40 6.50 -16.39
N ASN A 11 5.33 7.25 -17.50
CA ASN A 11 5.97 6.94 -18.78
C ASN A 11 5.72 5.49 -19.27
N ARG A 12 4.52 4.97 -19.03
CA ARG A 12 4.11 3.61 -19.42
C ARG A 12 2.82 3.62 -20.24
N ASN A 13 2.61 2.53 -20.99
CA ASN A 13 1.33 2.23 -21.61
C ASN A 13 0.32 1.74 -20.54
N SER A 14 -0.94 1.50 -20.95
CA SER A 14 -1.99 1.14 -19.99
C SER A 14 -1.77 -0.21 -19.34
N SER A 15 -1.45 -1.25 -20.13
CA SER A 15 -1.24 -2.61 -19.63
C SER A 15 -0.07 -2.70 -18.64
N HIS A 16 1.07 -2.09 -18.97
CA HIS A 16 2.24 -2.05 -18.09
C HIS A 16 1.95 -1.22 -16.83
N ARG A 17 1.21 -0.11 -16.92
CA ARG A 17 0.82 0.65 -15.71
C ARG A 17 -0.03 -0.20 -14.77
N THR A 18 -1.00 -0.95 -15.29
CA THR A 18 -1.83 -1.86 -14.48
C THR A 18 -0.99 -2.98 -13.86
N ALA A 19 -0.08 -3.58 -14.62
CA ALA A 19 0.83 -4.60 -14.10
C ALA A 19 1.75 -4.06 -13.00
N LEU A 20 2.28 -2.84 -13.15
CA LEU A 20 3.10 -2.18 -12.15
C LEU A 20 2.33 -1.90 -10.85
N MET A 21 1.10 -1.39 -10.94
CA MET A 21 0.28 -1.14 -9.75
C MET A 21 -0.07 -2.45 -9.05
N ARG A 22 -0.38 -3.51 -9.80
CA ARG A 22 -0.61 -4.85 -9.27
C ARG A 22 0.61 -5.38 -8.52
N SER A 23 1.78 -5.38 -9.14
CA SER A 23 3.00 -5.92 -8.52
C SER A 23 3.42 -5.13 -7.28
N LEU A 24 3.28 -3.80 -7.31
CA LEU A 24 3.53 -2.95 -6.14
C LEU A 24 2.53 -3.24 -5.01
N ALA A 25 1.24 -3.36 -5.32
CA ALA A 25 0.22 -3.65 -4.31
C ALA A 25 0.46 -5.01 -3.64
N ILE A 26 0.73 -6.07 -4.43
CA ILE A 26 1.09 -7.39 -3.89
C ILE A 26 2.29 -7.27 -2.95
N SER A 27 3.34 -6.58 -3.40
CA SER A 27 4.56 -6.48 -2.63
C SER A 27 4.34 -5.71 -1.31
N ILE A 28 3.54 -4.63 -1.34
CA ILE A 28 3.18 -3.86 -0.12
C ILE A 28 2.31 -4.72 0.80
N ILE A 29 1.34 -5.48 0.30
CA ILE A 29 0.51 -6.36 1.15
C ILE A 29 1.39 -7.39 1.86
N LEU A 30 2.28 -8.06 1.12
CA LEU A 30 3.11 -9.12 1.67
C LEU A 30 4.15 -8.61 2.67
N ARG A 31 4.82 -7.49 2.38
CA ARG A 31 5.95 -6.97 3.17
C ARG A 31 5.59 -5.81 4.10
N GLU A 32 4.37 -5.30 3.99
CA GLU A 32 3.81 -4.13 4.70
C GLU A 32 4.51 -2.79 4.48
N SER A 33 5.74 -2.78 3.98
CA SER A 33 6.54 -1.57 3.75
C SER A 33 7.47 -1.74 2.55
N ILE A 34 7.50 -0.75 1.64
CA ILE A 34 8.36 -0.74 0.44
C ILE A 34 8.92 0.64 0.13
N LYS A 35 10.20 0.65 -0.26
CA LYS A 35 10.88 1.83 -0.81
C LYS A 35 10.66 1.93 -2.32
N THR A 36 10.15 3.06 -2.79
CA THR A 36 9.93 3.32 -4.23
C THR A 36 10.07 4.79 -4.58
N THR A 37 9.84 5.17 -5.84
CA THR A 37 9.84 6.58 -6.25
C THR A 37 8.58 7.28 -5.76
N LEU A 38 8.67 8.56 -5.37
CA LEU A 38 7.55 9.35 -4.86
C LEU A 38 6.33 9.35 -5.78
N ALA A 39 6.54 9.37 -7.10
CA ALA A 39 5.46 9.34 -8.08
C ALA A 39 4.65 8.02 -8.02
N LYS A 40 5.33 6.87 -7.93
CA LYS A 40 4.69 5.55 -7.79
C LYS A 40 3.99 5.42 -6.43
N ALA A 41 4.64 5.91 -5.37
CA ALA A 41 4.13 5.91 -4.00
C ALA A 41 2.83 6.73 -3.84
N LYS A 42 2.71 7.86 -4.55
CA LYS A 42 1.47 8.64 -4.53
C LYS A 42 0.35 7.99 -5.33
N GLU A 43 0.67 7.33 -6.43
CA GLU A 43 -0.30 6.68 -7.30
C GLU A 43 -0.90 5.42 -6.67
N ILE A 44 -0.10 4.63 -5.95
CA ILE A 44 -0.54 3.34 -5.40
C ILE A 44 -1.68 3.47 -4.39
N ARG A 45 -1.82 4.62 -3.71
CA ARG A 45 -2.92 4.88 -2.76
C ARG A 45 -4.29 4.68 -3.38
N GLY A 46 -4.52 5.21 -4.57
CA GLY A 46 -5.79 5.05 -5.28
C GLY A 46 -6.10 3.62 -5.72
N PHE A 47 -5.09 2.74 -5.76
CA PHE A 47 -5.26 1.33 -6.13
C PHE A 47 -5.39 0.42 -4.90
N LEU A 48 -4.55 0.63 -3.88
CA LEU A 48 -4.44 -0.26 -2.72
C LEU A 48 -5.40 0.09 -1.58
N GLU A 49 -5.69 1.37 -1.30
CA GLU A 49 -6.64 1.71 -0.22
C GLU A 49 -8.05 1.15 -0.45
N PRO A 50 -8.63 1.19 -1.67
CA PRO A 50 -9.92 0.54 -1.91
C PRO A 50 -9.89 -0.98 -1.73
N LEU A 51 -8.74 -1.64 -1.90
CA LEU A 51 -8.60 -3.07 -1.63
C LEU A 51 -8.65 -3.35 -0.13
N VAL A 52 -8.04 -2.50 0.70
CA VAL A 52 -8.13 -2.60 2.16
C VAL A 52 -9.56 -2.36 2.63
N THR A 53 -10.25 -1.36 2.09
CA THR A 53 -11.67 -1.11 2.41
C THR A 53 -12.54 -2.33 2.09
N LEU A 54 -12.32 -2.99 0.94
CA LEU A 54 -13.01 -4.25 0.60
C LEU A 54 -12.69 -5.37 1.60
N ALA A 55 -11.47 -5.39 2.13
CA ALA A 55 -10.99 -6.45 3.01
C ALA A 55 -11.54 -6.40 4.43
N LYS A 56 -12.09 -5.25 4.85
CA LYS A 56 -12.76 -5.10 6.15
C LYS A 56 -13.95 -6.05 6.31
N GLU A 57 -14.64 -6.32 5.21
CA GLU A 57 -15.76 -7.25 5.16
C GLU A 57 -15.34 -8.50 4.40
N ASN A 58 -15.08 -9.57 5.16
CA ASN A 58 -14.61 -10.82 4.59
C ASN A 58 -15.76 -11.64 3.99
N THR A 59 -16.14 -11.31 2.74
CA THR A 59 -17.12 -12.06 1.96
C THR A 59 -16.46 -12.70 0.74
N VAL A 60 -17.01 -13.83 0.27
CA VAL A 60 -16.53 -14.52 -0.95
C VAL A 60 -16.56 -13.59 -2.16
N ALA A 61 -17.58 -12.73 -2.26
CA ALA A 61 -17.68 -11.73 -3.32
C ALA A 61 -16.53 -10.71 -3.27
N ASN A 62 -16.18 -10.21 -2.07
CA ASN A 62 -15.08 -9.26 -1.89
C ASN A 62 -13.73 -9.92 -2.18
N GLN A 63 -13.51 -11.16 -1.74
CA GLN A 63 -12.30 -11.93 -2.06
C GLN A 63 -12.12 -12.10 -3.58
N ARG A 64 -13.19 -12.46 -4.31
CA ARG A 64 -13.16 -12.57 -5.78
C ARG A 64 -12.86 -11.22 -6.45
N ARG A 65 -13.44 -10.13 -5.95
CA ARG A 65 -13.17 -8.76 -6.44
C ARG A 65 -11.69 -8.38 -6.23
N ALA A 66 -11.13 -8.65 -5.07
CA ALA A 66 -9.72 -8.40 -4.78
C ALA A 66 -8.80 -9.27 -5.66
N TYR A 67 -9.12 -10.56 -5.81
CA TYR A 67 -8.36 -11.48 -6.65
C TYR A 67 -8.36 -11.06 -8.13
N SER A 68 -9.46 -10.53 -8.65
CA SER A 68 -9.51 -10.05 -10.05
C SER A 68 -8.47 -8.95 -10.34
N LYS A 69 -8.17 -8.12 -9.32
CA LYS A 69 -7.20 -7.03 -9.38
C LYS A 69 -5.77 -7.52 -9.11
N LEU A 70 -5.57 -8.30 -8.04
CA LEU A 70 -4.25 -8.73 -7.57
C LEU A 70 -3.71 -9.95 -8.32
N ARG A 71 -4.55 -10.94 -8.63
CA ARG A 71 -4.16 -12.22 -9.26
C ARG A 71 -3.10 -13.01 -8.47
N ASP A 72 -3.07 -12.80 -7.15
CA ASP A 72 -2.16 -13.47 -6.23
C ASP A 72 -2.95 -13.98 -5.02
N LYS A 73 -2.84 -15.29 -4.73
CA LYS A 73 -3.62 -15.92 -3.65
C LYS A 73 -3.06 -15.58 -2.27
N ALA A 74 -1.74 -15.51 -2.12
CA ALA A 74 -1.09 -15.24 -0.83
C ALA A 74 -1.35 -13.80 -0.37
N ALA A 75 -1.25 -12.84 -1.29
CA ALA A 75 -1.58 -11.45 -0.99
C ALA A 75 -3.06 -11.29 -0.66
N VAL A 76 -3.97 -11.96 -1.37
CA VAL A 76 -5.41 -11.92 -1.03
C VAL A 76 -5.66 -12.55 0.34
N ALA A 77 -5.06 -13.70 0.65
CA ALA A 77 -5.19 -14.33 1.95
C ALA A 77 -4.78 -13.36 3.07
N LYS A 78 -3.55 -12.83 3.01
CA LYS A 78 -3.02 -11.87 3.99
C LYS A 78 -3.88 -10.60 4.12
N LEU A 79 -4.37 -10.10 2.98
CA LEU A 79 -5.21 -8.90 2.94
C LEU A 79 -6.50 -9.09 3.76
N PHE A 80 -7.15 -10.24 3.68
CA PHE A 80 -8.40 -10.51 4.38
C PHE A 80 -8.21 -11.12 5.78
N SER A 81 -7.12 -11.83 6.04
CA SER A 81 -6.84 -12.44 7.35
C SER A 81 -6.27 -11.46 8.36
N GLU A 82 -5.37 -10.56 7.92
CA GLU A 82 -4.59 -9.70 8.82
C GLU A 82 -4.93 -8.22 8.61
N ILE A 83 -4.76 -7.73 7.38
CA ILE A 83 -4.82 -6.29 7.08
C ILE A 83 -6.25 -5.74 7.19
N GLY A 84 -7.23 -6.45 6.67
CA GLY A 84 -8.64 -6.05 6.70
C GLY A 84 -9.17 -5.86 8.14
N PRO A 85 -9.04 -6.88 9.01
CA PRO A 85 -9.40 -6.76 10.43
C PRO A 85 -8.66 -5.64 11.15
N ARG A 86 -7.35 -5.49 10.92
CA ARG A 86 -6.52 -4.43 11.54
C ARG A 86 -7.08 -3.02 11.30
N PHE A 87 -7.65 -2.75 10.13
CA PHE A 87 -8.14 -1.42 9.79
C PHE A 87 -9.66 -1.27 9.89
N LYS A 88 -10.38 -2.21 10.51
CA LYS A 88 -11.84 -2.26 10.51
C LYS A 88 -12.47 -0.93 10.96
N GLU A 89 -12.00 -0.37 12.07
CA GLU A 89 -12.54 0.85 12.69
C GLU A 89 -12.10 2.15 12.01
N ARG A 90 -10.95 2.14 11.30
CA ARG A 90 -10.38 3.35 10.69
C ARG A 90 -11.15 3.75 9.42
N PRO A 91 -11.71 4.97 9.30
CA PRO A 91 -12.53 5.35 8.14
C PRO A 91 -11.75 5.41 6.81
N GLY A 92 -10.43 5.59 6.82
CA GLY A 92 -9.60 5.64 5.63
C GLY A 92 -8.14 6.01 5.92
N GLY A 93 -7.33 6.16 4.87
CA GLY A 93 -5.92 6.54 5.02
C GLY A 93 -5.07 5.45 5.67
N TYR A 94 -5.14 4.23 5.13
CA TYR A 94 -4.42 3.07 5.68
C TYR A 94 -2.92 3.07 5.36
N LEU A 95 -2.51 3.83 4.34
CA LEU A 95 -1.15 3.90 3.87
C LEU A 95 -0.51 5.24 4.22
N ARG A 96 0.73 5.18 4.69
CA ARG A 96 1.59 6.33 4.91
C ARG A 96 2.67 6.40 3.85
N VAL A 97 2.95 7.60 3.36
CA VAL A 97 4.01 7.87 2.37
C VAL A 97 5.03 8.82 2.97
N ILE A 98 6.22 8.30 3.29
CA ILE A 98 7.31 9.07 3.91
C ILE A 98 8.36 9.38 2.85
N LYS A 99 8.71 10.65 2.64
CA LYS A 99 9.79 11.03 1.72
C LYS A 99 11.15 10.61 2.31
N ARG A 100 12.02 10.05 1.48
CA ARG A 100 13.35 9.55 1.91
C ARG A 100 14.50 10.19 1.11
N GLY A 101 14.32 11.44 0.69
CA GLY A 101 15.31 12.18 -0.12
C GLY A 101 15.31 11.76 -1.60
N HIS A 102 16.50 11.72 -2.20
CA HIS A 102 16.71 11.44 -3.61
C HIS A 102 17.60 10.20 -3.80
N ARG A 103 17.33 9.44 -4.86
CA ARG A 103 18.14 8.28 -5.24
C ARG A 103 19.48 8.72 -5.83
N THR A 104 20.53 8.00 -5.50
CA THR A 104 21.87 8.18 -6.07
C THR A 104 21.87 7.80 -7.56
N GLY A 105 22.63 8.54 -8.38
CA GLY A 105 22.68 8.37 -9.83
C GLY A 105 21.70 9.28 -10.57
N ASP A 106 20.38 9.03 -10.48
CA ASP A 106 19.38 9.77 -11.27
C ASP A 106 18.65 10.89 -10.52
N LYS A 107 19.01 11.14 -9.25
CA LYS A 107 18.39 12.13 -8.36
C LYS A 107 16.86 12.03 -8.29
N SER A 108 16.27 10.87 -8.57
CA SER A 108 14.82 10.69 -8.49
C SER A 108 14.34 10.77 -7.03
N PRO A 109 13.27 11.53 -6.71
CA PRO A 109 12.74 11.59 -5.35
C PRO A 109 12.14 10.24 -4.94
N ILE A 110 12.60 9.73 -3.80
CA ILE A 110 12.17 8.43 -3.25
C ILE A 110 11.28 8.61 -2.02
N ALA A 111 10.45 7.61 -1.80
CA ALA A 111 9.55 7.54 -0.66
C ALA A 111 9.41 6.09 -0.17
N GLN A 112 9.23 5.95 1.14
CA GLN A 112 8.74 4.72 1.75
C GLN A 112 7.21 4.76 1.73
N VAL A 113 6.59 3.65 1.33
CA VAL A 113 5.15 3.43 1.46
C VAL A 113 4.95 2.29 2.43
N GLU A 114 4.13 2.50 3.44
CA GLU A 114 3.88 1.51 4.48
C GLU A 114 2.43 1.54 4.95
N PHE A 115 1.94 0.43 5.47
CA PHE A 115 0.72 0.43 6.25
C PHE A 115 0.94 1.16 7.58
N LEU A 116 -0.07 1.89 8.01
CA LEU A 116 -0.05 2.52 9.32
C LEU A 116 -0.10 1.44 10.41
N LYS A 117 0.77 1.54 11.40
CA LYS A 117 0.67 0.75 12.64
C LYS A 117 -0.22 1.50 13.62
N GLU A 118 -0.97 0.78 14.45
CA GLU A 118 -1.71 1.44 15.54
C GLU A 118 -0.73 2.06 16.53
N ASP A 119 -1.10 3.20 17.10
CA ASP A 119 -0.21 4.01 17.95
C ASP A 119 0.24 3.24 19.22
N ASN A 120 -0.52 2.23 19.65
CA ASN A 120 -0.21 1.39 20.81
C ASN A 120 1.05 0.52 20.63
N GLU A 121 1.32 0.03 19.41
CA GLU A 121 2.53 -0.79 19.15
C GLU A 121 3.81 0.03 19.28
N VAL A 122 3.74 1.33 18.97
CA VAL A 122 4.91 2.23 19.03
C VAL A 122 5.28 2.48 20.50
N SER A 123 4.29 2.76 21.34
CA SER A 123 4.51 2.95 22.80
C SER A 123 5.05 1.70 23.50
N GLU A 124 4.63 0.50 23.11
CA GLU A 124 5.15 -0.74 23.71
C GLU A 124 6.57 -1.06 23.24
N SER A 125 6.89 -0.78 21.96
CA SER A 125 8.25 -0.98 21.44
C SER A 125 9.27 0.01 22.03
N GLU A 126 8.87 1.28 22.21
CA GLU A 126 9.71 2.31 22.83
C GLU A 126 9.91 2.03 24.34
N ALA A 127 8.86 1.58 25.04
CA ALA A 127 8.97 1.19 26.45
C ALA A 127 9.86 -0.03 26.70
N LEU A 128 9.88 -0.99 25.76
CA LEU A 128 10.76 -2.18 25.85
C LEU A 128 12.22 -1.83 25.55
N GLU A 129 12.50 -0.89 24.65
CA GLU A 129 13.86 -0.39 24.39
C GLU A 129 14.42 0.44 25.56
N GLU A 130 13.58 1.26 26.22
CA GLU A 130 13.96 2.01 27.42
C GLU A 130 14.17 1.11 28.65
N ALA A 131 13.39 0.04 28.81
CA ALA A 131 13.57 -0.91 29.92
C ALA A 131 14.81 -1.83 29.76
N SER A 132 15.38 -1.89 28.57
CA SER A 132 16.55 -2.72 28.22
C SER A 132 17.87 -1.94 28.22
N SER A 133 17.81 -0.62 28.47
CA SER A 133 18.95 0.31 28.51
C SER A 133 19.25 0.73 29.95
#